data_AF-A0AAW3GJ43-F1
#
_entry.id   AF-A0AAW3GJ43-F1
#
_cell.length_a   1.000
_cell.length_b   1.000
_cell.length_c   1.000
_cell.angle_alpha   90.00
_cell.angle_beta   90.00
_cell.angle_gamma   90.00
#
_symmetry.space_group_name_H-M   'P 1'
#
loop_
_entity.id
_entity.type
_entity.pdbx_description
1 polymer ?
#
loop_
_entity_poly.entity_id
_entity_poly.type
_entity_poly.pdbx_seq_one_letter_code
_entity_poly.pdbx_strand_id
1 'polypeptide(L)'
;MKVVTVDMSGSYIPLIKILFPKAKIVLDRFHIVQHMSRALKYYWRLIQKDSRKLSLKPFYSRTFRQTLTPRECLNKIFSLVPELNSYYDLYQLLLFHLQEKNAKHFFGLIHDTLPHLNQTFKTALNTFSRYQDYITNAIQLPYSNAKLEATNKLIKDIKRNAFGFRNFDNFKKRIFLALNITKEKTTFVSSRA
;
A
#
# COMPACT_ATOMS: atom_id res chain seq x y z
N MET A 1 28.97 -5.02 -30.17
CA MET A 1 27.98 -5.30 -29.10
C MET A 1 27.04 -6.40 -29.59
N LYS A 2 26.84 -7.51 -28.86
CA LYS A 2 26.02 -8.66 -29.31
C LYS A 2 24.59 -8.64 -28.77
N VAL A 3 24.40 -8.10 -27.57
CA VAL A 3 23.12 -8.06 -26.85
C VAL A 3 22.98 -6.70 -26.18
N VAL A 4 21.76 -6.17 -26.19
CA VAL A 4 21.38 -4.96 -25.45
C VAL A 4 20.15 -5.29 -24.61
N THR A 5 20.25 -5.11 -23.29
CA THR A 5 19.12 -5.28 -22.37
C THR A 5 18.46 -3.93 -22.13
N VAL A 6 17.13 -3.86 -22.25
CA VAL A 6 16.36 -2.62 -22.03
C VAL A 6 14.99 -2.85 -21.40
N ASP A 7 14.49 -1.79 -20.79
CA ASP A 7 13.11 -1.70 -20.36
C ASP A 7 12.16 -1.63 -21.55
N MET A 8 10.88 -1.97 -21.30
CA MET A 8 9.83 -1.86 -22.30
C MET A 8 9.44 -0.39 -22.54
N SER A 9 10.24 0.29 -23.37
CA SER A 9 9.99 1.67 -23.81
C SER A 9 9.80 1.73 -25.31
N GLY A 10 8.75 2.46 -25.73
CA GLY A 10 8.48 2.74 -27.14
C GLY A 10 9.57 3.59 -27.83
N SER A 11 10.40 4.32 -27.08
CA SER A 11 11.46 5.16 -27.64
C SER A 11 12.82 4.46 -27.75
N TYR A 12 13.17 3.59 -26.79
CA TYR A 12 14.49 2.95 -26.76
C TYR A 12 14.63 1.82 -27.79
N ILE A 13 13.58 1.03 -28.01
CA ILE A 13 13.62 -0.08 -28.95
C ILE A 13 13.92 0.39 -30.39
N PRO A 14 13.23 1.42 -30.94
CA PRO A 14 13.57 1.95 -32.26
C PRO A 14 14.99 2.51 -32.33
N LEU A 15 15.42 3.25 -31.31
CA LEU A 15 16.76 3.86 -31.27
C LEU A 15 17.88 2.80 -31.29
N ILE A 16 17.71 1.72 -30.52
CA ILE A 16 18.70 0.63 -30.47
C ILE A 16 18.77 -0.10 -31.80
N LYS A 17 17.65 -0.25 -32.52
CA LYS A 17 17.66 -0.83 -33.88
C LYS A 17 18.45 0.04 -34.86
N ILE A 18 18.44 1.36 -34.70
CA ILE A 18 19.22 2.30 -35.52
C ILE A 18 20.71 2.25 -35.15
N LEU A 19 21.03 2.38 -33.86
CA LEU A 19 22.41 2.46 -33.38
C LEU A 19 23.15 1.11 -33.43
N PHE A 20 22.44 0.01 -33.19
CA PHE A 20 22.99 -1.34 -33.09
C PHE A 20 22.15 -2.35 -33.87
N PRO A 21 22.07 -2.26 -35.21
CA PRO A 21 21.16 -3.07 -36.03
C PRO A 21 21.43 -4.58 -35.93
N LYS A 22 22.66 -4.99 -35.60
CA LYS A 22 23.05 -6.40 -35.44
C LYS A 22 22.90 -6.92 -34.00
N ALA A 23 22.56 -6.09 -33.03
CA ALA A 23 22.44 -6.50 -31.64
C ALA A 23 21.08 -7.15 -31.36
N LYS A 24 21.08 -8.23 -30.56
CA LYS A 24 19.83 -8.81 -30.04
C LYS A 24 19.31 -7.95 -28.89
N ILE A 25 18.07 -7.49 -28.99
CA ILE A 25 17.42 -6.72 -27.92
C ILE A 25 16.76 -7.70 -26.96
N VAL A 26 17.11 -7.62 -25.67
CA VAL A 26 16.53 -8.41 -24.59
C VAL A 26 15.73 -7.47 -23.70
N LEU A 27 14.45 -7.76 -23.50
CA LEU A 27 13.64 -7.00 -22.55
C LEU A 27 13.92 -7.49 -21.12
N ASP A 28 13.99 -6.55 -20.18
CA ASP A 28 14.07 -6.93 -18.77
C ASP A 28 12.82 -7.72 -18.35
N ARG A 29 13.07 -8.96 -17.91
CA ARG A 29 12.03 -9.91 -17.48
C ARG A 29 11.25 -9.39 -16.29
N PHE A 30 11.87 -8.59 -15.42
CA PHE A 30 11.19 -7.98 -14.28
C PHE A 30 10.01 -7.12 -14.74
N HIS A 31 10.22 -6.28 -15.76
CA HIS A 31 9.17 -5.44 -16.29
C HIS A 31 8.05 -6.26 -16.93
N ILE A 32 8.37 -7.36 -17.64
CA ILE A 32 7.35 -8.25 -18.22
C ILE A 32 6.44 -8.80 -17.11
N VAL A 33 7.02 -9.38 -16.06
CA VAL A 33 6.27 -9.93 -14.92
C VAL A 33 5.46 -8.84 -14.21
N GLN A 34 6.05 -7.66 -14.02
CA GLN A 34 5.39 -6.52 -13.39
C GLN A 34 4.17 -6.04 -14.19
N HIS A 35 4.26 -5.98 -15.52
CA HIS A 35 3.16 -5.57 -16.39
C HIS A 35 1.99 -6.55 -16.31
N MET A 36 2.25 -7.85 -16.40
CA MET A 36 1.20 -8.87 -16.23
C MET A 36 0.54 -8.80 -14.84
N SER A 37 1.36 -8.65 -13.80
CA SER A 37 0.88 -8.56 -12.41
C SER A 37 -0.02 -7.34 -12.19
N ARG A 38 0.33 -6.19 -12.78
CA ARG A 38 -0.48 -4.96 -12.71
C ARG A 38 -1.82 -5.12 -13.42
N ALA A 39 -1.85 -5.81 -14.55
CA ALA A 39 -3.09 -6.08 -15.28
C ALA A 39 -4.05 -6.96 -14.46
N LEU A 40 -3.53 -8.01 -13.82
CA LEU A 40 -4.33 -8.88 -12.94
C LEU A 40 -4.88 -8.13 -11.71
N LYS A 41 -4.07 -7.24 -11.12
CA LYS A 41 -4.45 -6.48 -9.91
C LYS A 41 -5.25 -5.20 -10.21
N TYR A 42 -5.66 -4.97 -11.47
CA TYR A 42 -6.25 -3.69 -11.88
C TYR A 42 -7.47 -3.29 -11.02
N TYR A 43 -8.40 -4.22 -10.77
CA TYR A 43 -9.59 -3.97 -9.92
C TYR A 43 -9.38 -4.19 -8.43
N TRP A 44 -8.19 -4.62 -8.01
CA TRP A 44 -7.90 -4.86 -6.58
C TRP A 44 -8.07 -3.57 -5.76
N ARG A 45 -7.83 -2.41 -6.37
CA ARG A 45 -8.09 -1.09 -5.78
C ARG A 45 -9.57 -0.79 -5.55
N LEU A 46 -10.48 -1.33 -6.37
CA LEU A 46 -11.92 -1.17 -6.18
C LEU A 46 -12.41 -2.01 -5.00
N ILE A 47 -11.93 -3.26 -4.90
CA ILE A 47 -12.29 -4.20 -3.83
C ILE A 47 -11.85 -3.66 -2.46
N GLN A 48 -10.67 -3.04 -2.36
CA GLN A 48 -10.17 -2.48 -1.10
C GLN A 48 -10.75 -1.10 -0.75
N LYS A 49 -11.36 -0.40 -1.71
CA LYS A 49 -11.85 0.94 -1.44
C LYS A 49 -13.11 0.83 -0.57
N ASP A 50 -13.22 1.76 0.38
CA ASP A 50 -14.46 1.98 1.13
C ASP A 50 -15.62 2.18 0.14
N SER A 51 -16.60 1.29 0.22
CA SER A 51 -17.73 1.22 -0.70
C SER A 51 -18.53 2.52 -0.73
N ARG A 52 -18.58 3.27 0.38
CA ARG A 52 -19.23 4.59 0.50
C ARG A 52 -18.50 5.69 -0.29
N LYS A 53 -17.23 5.46 -0.62
CA LYS A 53 -16.35 6.39 -1.35
C LYS A 53 -16.13 5.97 -2.80
N LEU A 54 -16.84 4.96 -3.30
CA LEU A 54 -16.79 4.59 -4.70
C LEU A 54 -17.38 5.72 -5.56
N SER A 55 -16.71 6.05 -6.65
CA SER A 55 -17.20 7.05 -7.59
C SER A 55 -18.50 6.55 -8.23
N LEU A 56 -19.49 7.42 -8.39
CA LEU A 56 -20.68 7.13 -9.19
C LEU A 56 -20.45 7.37 -10.69
N LYS A 57 -19.33 8.00 -11.07
CA LYS A 57 -19.02 8.30 -12.46
C LYS A 57 -18.62 7.01 -13.21
N PRO A 58 -19.31 6.66 -14.31
CA PRO A 58 -18.92 5.56 -15.16
C PRO A 58 -17.58 5.81 -15.85
N PHE A 59 -16.86 4.73 -16.16
CA PHE A 59 -15.64 4.78 -16.96
C PHE A 59 -15.57 3.57 -17.89
N TYR A 60 -14.81 3.68 -18.98
CA TYR A 60 -14.61 2.56 -19.88
C TYR A 60 -13.70 1.49 -19.24
N SER A 61 -14.30 0.37 -18.89
CA SER A 61 -13.63 -0.81 -18.37
C SER A 61 -13.01 -1.60 -19.52
N ARG A 62 -11.68 -1.65 -19.58
CA ARG A 62 -10.97 -2.44 -20.61
C ARG A 62 -11.18 -3.95 -20.44
N THR A 63 -11.33 -4.41 -19.19
CA THR A 63 -11.53 -5.84 -18.88
C THR A 63 -12.93 -6.31 -19.28
N PHE A 64 -13.96 -5.52 -18.98
CA PHE A 64 -15.35 -5.86 -19.33
C PHE A 64 -15.77 -5.33 -20.70
N ARG A 65 -14.92 -4.53 -21.37
CA ARG A 65 -15.16 -3.86 -22.65
C ARG A 65 -16.47 -3.05 -22.68
N GLN A 66 -16.80 -2.44 -21.56
CA GLN A 66 -18.07 -1.73 -21.33
C GLN A 66 -17.82 -0.48 -20.48
N THR A 67 -18.67 0.54 -20.63
CA THR A 67 -18.68 1.68 -19.71
C THR A 67 -19.46 1.31 -18.47
N LEU A 68 -18.79 1.29 -17.32
CA LEU A 68 -19.33 0.81 -16.06
C LEU A 68 -18.93 1.74 -14.92
N THR A 69 -19.78 1.82 -13.91
CA THR A 69 -19.41 2.36 -12.60
C THR A 69 -18.49 1.38 -11.86
N PRO A 70 -17.71 1.85 -10.88
CA PRO A 70 -16.98 0.99 -9.96
C PRO A 70 -17.84 -0.07 -9.27
N ARG A 71 -19.09 0.25 -8.91
CA ARG A 71 -20.02 -0.70 -8.26
C ARG A 71 -20.45 -1.79 -9.22
N GLU A 72 -20.78 -1.45 -10.47
CA GLU A 72 -21.12 -2.45 -11.49
C GLU A 72 -19.91 -3.34 -11.83
N CYS A 73 -18.69 -2.79 -11.83
CA CYS A 73 -17.48 -3.60 -11.95
C CYS A 73 -17.37 -4.63 -10.83
N LEU A 74 -17.61 -4.24 -9.57
CA LEU A 74 -17.60 -5.16 -8.43
C LEU A 74 -18.69 -6.23 -8.56
N ASN A 75 -19.92 -5.84 -8.91
CA ASN A 75 -21.02 -6.79 -9.10
C ASN A 75 -20.70 -7.84 -10.16
N LYS A 76 -20.07 -7.45 -11.29
CA LYS A 76 -19.61 -8.39 -12.32
C LYS A 76 -18.48 -9.30 -11.81
N ILE A 77 -17.58 -8.80 -10.97
CA ILE A 77 -16.54 -9.64 -10.35
C ILE A 77 -17.20 -10.68 -9.43
N PHE A 78 -18.16 -10.26 -8.61
CA PHE A 78 -18.85 -11.15 -7.68
C PHE A 78 -19.76 -12.16 -8.38
N SER A 79 -20.32 -11.83 -9.55
CA SER A 79 -21.05 -12.83 -10.35
C SER A 79 -20.12 -13.92 -10.91
N LEU A 80 -18.83 -13.62 -11.09
CA LEU A 80 -17.84 -14.61 -11.54
C LEU A 80 -17.27 -15.44 -10.38
N VAL A 81 -17.16 -14.85 -9.19
CA VAL A 81 -16.66 -15.51 -7.97
C VAL A 81 -17.58 -15.16 -6.78
N PRO A 82 -18.72 -15.86 -6.64
CA PRO A 82 -19.73 -15.53 -5.63
C PRO A 82 -19.21 -15.61 -4.19
N GLU A 83 -18.27 -16.52 -3.91
CA GLU A 83 -17.68 -16.67 -2.59
C GLU A 83 -16.95 -15.41 -2.14
N LEU A 84 -16.41 -14.62 -3.08
CA LEU A 84 -15.71 -13.37 -2.75
C LEU A 84 -16.66 -12.30 -2.19
N ASN A 85 -17.95 -12.36 -2.54
CA ASN A 85 -18.93 -11.35 -2.14
C ASN A 85 -19.09 -11.31 -0.61
N SER A 86 -19.23 -12.47 0.03
CA SER A 86 -19.41 -12.55 1.49
C SER A 86 -18.17 -12.05 2.24
N TYR A 87 -16.96 -12.37 1.75
CA TYR A 87 -15.72 -11.85 2.33
C TYR A 87 -15.56 -10.34 2.13
N TYR A 88 -15.98 -9.84 0.96
CA TYR A 88 -15.99 -8.40 0.69
C TYR A 88 -16.96 -7.67 1.61
N ASP A 89 -18.18 -8.18 1.79
CA ASP A 89 -19.17 -7.58 2.69
C ASP A 89 -18.68 -7.54 4.14
N LEU A 90 -18.10 -8.64 4.64
CA LEU A 90 -17.45 -8.67 5.95
C LEU A 90 -16.34 -7.62 6.06
N TYR A 91 -15.45 -7.56 5.07
CA TYR A 91 -14.37 -6.56 5.04
C TYR A 91 -14.92 -5.12 5.09
N GLN A 92 -15.98 -4.82 4.33
CA GLN A 92 -16.59 -3.49 4.28
C GLN A 92 -17.28 -3.13 5.60
N LEU A 93 -17.97 -4.07 6.25
CA LEU A 93 -18.59 -3.86 7.57
C LEU A 93 -17.53 -3.64 8.66
N LEU A 94 -16.46 -4.40 8.66
CA LEU A 94 -15.32 -4.20 9.56
C LEU A 94 -14.67 -2.83 9.34
N LEU A 95 -14.46 -2.43 8.09
CA LEU A 95 -13.94 -1.11 7.73
C LEU A 95 -14.87 0.02 8.19
N PHE A 96 -16.18 -0.17 8.08
CA PHE A 96 -17.18 0.77 8.56
C PHE A 96 -17.06 0.96 10.08
N HIS A 97 -17.07 -0.12 10.87
CA HIS A 97 -16.96 -0.01 12.33
C HIS A 97 -15.62 0.57 12.81
N LEU A 98 -14.51 0.31 12.09
CA LEU A 98 -13.22 0.97 12.32
C LEU A 98 -13.34 2.49 12.16
N GLN A 99 -13.98 2.95 11.08
CA GLN A 99 -14.09 4.38 10.77
C GLN A 99 -15.09 5.11 11.67
N GLU A 100 -16.19 4.46 12.05
CA GLU A 100 -17.20 5.00 12.98
C GLU A 100 -16.81 4.83 14.46
N LYS A 101 -15.56 4.42 14.73
CA LYS A 101 -15.02 4.23 16.08
C LYS A 101 -15.81 3.27 16.98
N ASN A 102 -16.46 2.27 16.38
CA ASN A 102 -17.36 1.36 17.08
C ASN A 102 -16.69 0.01 17.37
N ALA A 103 -15.78 -0.01 18.35
CA ALA A 103 -15.02 -1.20 18.71
C ALA A 103 -15.90 -2.38 19.14
N LYS A 104 -17.01 -2.12 19.86
CA LYS A 104 -17.94 -3.16 20.32
C LYS A 104 -18.53 -3.93 19.14
N HIS A 105 -19.06 -3.23 18.14
CA HIS A 105 -19.63 -3.88 16.96
C HIS A 105 -18.55 -4.48 16.05
N PHE A 106 -17.37 -3.85 15.97
CA PHE A 106 -16.23 -4.41 15.24
C PHE A 106 -15.85 -5.80 15.75
N PHE A 107 -15.63 -5.96 17.06
CA PHE A 107 -15.28 -7.25 17.63
C PHE A 107 -16.45 -8.23 17.69
N GLY A 108 -17.68 -7.76 17.96
CA GLY A 108 -18.88 -8.60 17.88
C GLY A 108 -19.00 -9.28 16.52
N LEU A 109 -18.88 -8.51 15.43
CA LEU A 109 -18.92 -9.04 14.07
C LEU A 109 -17.80 -10.06 13.79
N ILE A 110 -16.59 -9.84 14.32
CA ILE A 110 -15.49 -10.80 14.18
C ILE A 110 -15.87 -12.14 14.84
N HIS A 111 -16.36 -12.11 16.09
CA HIS A 111 -16.70 -13.32 16.82
C HIS A 111 -17.84 -14.10 16.17
N ASP A 112 -18.87 -13.40 15.69
CA ASP A 112 -20.04 -14.03 15.06
C ASP A 112 -19.68 -14.71 13.73
N THR A 113 -18.74 -14.14 12.97
CA THR A 113 -18.39 -14.64 11.64
C THR A 113 -17.28 -15.69 11.65
N LEU A 114 -16.42 -15.67 12.67
CA LEU A 114 -15.21 -16.51 12.75
C LEU A 114 -15.42 -18.00 12.43
N PRO A 115 -16.47 -18.69 12.91
CA PRO A 115 -16.67 -20.12 12.66
C PRO A 115 -16.81 -20.47 11.17
N HIS A 116 -17.43 -19.57 10.39
CA HIS A 116 -17.83 -19.81 9.00
C HIS A 116 -16.81 -19.34 7.96
N LEU A 117 -15.71 -18.73 8.38
CA LEU A 117 -14.69 -18.20 7.47
C LEU A 117 -13.70 -19.26 7.00
N ASN A 118 -13.09 -19.04 5.83
CA ASN A 118 -11.94 -19.80 5.40
C ASN A 118 -10.72 -19.58 6.33
N GLN A 119 -9.73 -20.46 6.21
CA GLN A 119 -8.55 -20.43 7.07
C GLN A 119 -7.76 -19.11 6.98
N THR A 120 -7.70 -18.50 5.80
CA THR A 120 -6.94 -17.25 5.60
C THR A 120 -7.54 -16.10 6.41
N PHE A 121 -8.86 -15.93 6.34
CA PHE A 121 -9.57 -14.93 7.14
C PHE A 121 -9.56 -15.27 8.62
N LYS A 122 -9.72 -16.56 8.99
CA LYS A 122 -9.62 -17.00 10.39
C LYS A 122 -8.28 -16.59 11.01
N THR A 123 -7.16 -16.84 10.32
CA THR A 123 -5.83 -16.45 10.82
C THR A 123 -5.72 -14.93 11.04
N ALA A 124 -6.19 -14.12 10.08
CA ALA A 124 -6.18 -12.66 10.20
C ALA A 124 -7.04 -12.17 11.37
N LEU A 125 -8.29 -12.65 11.48
CA LEU A 125 -9.23 -12.19 12.50
C LEU A 125 -8.90 -12.72 13.90
N ASN A 126 -8.34 -13.94 14.02
CA ASN A 126 -7.79 -14.43 15.29
C ASN A 126 -6.66 -13.56 15.81
N THR A 127 -5.84 -13.02 14.89
CA THR A 127 -4.80 -12.04 15.27
C THR A 127 -5.45 -10.78 15.84
N PHE A 128 -6.56 -10.31 15.25
CA PHE A 128 -7.27 -9.17 15.79
C PHE A 128 -7.85 -9.45 17.18
N SER A 129 -8.48 -10.61 17.38
CA SER A 129 -8.99 -11.02 18.71
C SER A 129 -7.87 -11.12 19.74
N ARG A 130 -6.68 -11.63 19.37
CA ARG A 130 -5.52 -11.67 20.27
C ARG A 130 -5.04 -10.28 20.70
N TYR A 131 -5.15 -9.28 19.82
CA TYR A 131 -4.72 -7.90 20.08
C TYR A 131 -5.91 -6.95 20.35
N GLN A 132 -7.02 -7.50 20.86
CA GLN A 132 -8.29 -6.78 20.99
C GLN A 132 -8.17 -5.46 21.74
N ASP A 133 -7.50 -5.44 22.89
CA ASP A 133 -7.36 -4.23 23.72
C ASP A 133 -6.60 -3.13 22.97
N TYR A 134 -5.51 -3.50 22.28
CA TYR A 134 -4.69 -2.57 21.50
C TYR A 134 -5.43 -2.03 20.28
N ILE A 135 -6.20 -2.87 19.60
CA ILE A 135 -7.02 -2.45 18.46
C ILE A 135 -8.18 -1.58 18.93
N THR A 136 -8.80 -1.89 20.08
CA THR A 136 -9.81 -1.04 20.70
C THR A 136 -9.26 0.35 20.98
N ASN A 137 -8.04 0.43 21.54
CA ASN A 137 -7.33 1.70 21.72
C ASN A 137 -7.08 2.40 20.38
N ALA A 138 -6.66 1.68 19.34
CA ALA A 138 -6.44 2.25 18.01
C ALA A 138 -7.72 2.79 17.36
N ILE A 139 -8.89 2.23 17.68
CA ILE A 139 -10.21 2.67 17.21
C ILE A 139 -10.67 3.93 17.94
N GLN A 140 -10.47 3.98 19.26
CA GLN A 140 -11.04 5.02 20.11
C GLN A 140 -10.14 6.25 20.23
N LEU A 141 -8.83 6.05 20.35
CA LEU A 141 -7.86 7.12 20.60
C LEU A 141 -7.43 7.81 19.30
N PRO A 142 -7.09 9.12 19.34
CA PRO A 142 -6.69 9.88 18.16
C PRO A 142 -5.20 9.69 17.77
N TYR A 143 -4.48 8.79 18.42
CA TYR A 143 -3.04 8.61 18.22
C TYR A 143 -2.74 7.77 16.98
N SER A 144 -1.71 8.14 16.22
CA SER A 144 -1.21 7.35 15.11
C SER A 144 0.30 7.45 14.99
N ASN A 145 0.91 6.42 14.40
CA ASN A 145 2.34 6.38 14.13
C ASN A 145 2.74 7.23 12.90
N ALA A 146 1.80 7.96 12.29
CA ALA A 146 2.00 8.64 11.01
C ALA A 146 3.13 9.68 11.04
N LYS A 147 3.28 10.43 12.15
CA LYS A 147 4.37 11.41 12.32
C LYS A 147 5.75 10.74 12.32
N LEU A 148 5.90 9.64 13.07
CA LEU A 148 7.14 8.88 13.12
C LEU A 148 7.44 8.20 11.78
N GLU A 149 6.43 7.68 11.10
CA GLU A 149 6.58 7.08 9.77
C GLU A 149 7.03 8.12 8.72
N ALA A 150 6.46 9.32 8.74
CA ALA A 150 6.88 10.42 7.87
C ALA A 150 8.35 10.77 8.07
N THR A 151 8.80 10.88 9.34
CA THR A 151 10.21 11.10 9.68
C THR A 151 11.09 9.94 9.19
N ASN A 152 10.68 8.69 9.41
CA ASN A 152 11.41 7.51 8.94
C ASN A 152 11.53 7.47 7.41
N LYS A 153 10.48 7.86 6.69
CA LYS A 153 10.51 7.97 5.22
C LYS A 153 11.51 9.05 4.78
N LEU A 154 11.48 10.23 5.39
CA LEU A 154 12.44 11.30 5.11
C LEU A 154 13.88 10.84 5.30
N ILE A 155 14.18 10.16 6.42
CA ILE A 155 15.50 9.60 6.71
C ILE A 155 15.93 8.60 5.62
N LYS A 156 15.02 7.71 5.21
CA LYS A 156 15.28 6.74 4.12
C LYS A 156 15.54 7.44 2.78
N ASP A 157 14.81 8.50 2.47
CA ASP A 157 14.97 9.27 1.23
C ASP A 157 16.29 10.06 1.24
N ILE A 158 16.69 10.64 2.38
CA ILE A 158 18.03 11.25 2.55
C ILE A 158 19.13 10.22 2.29
N LYS A 159 19.01 9.02 2.86
CA LYS A 159 19.97 7.94 2.64
C LYS A 159 20.02 7.50 1.17
N ARG A 160 18.86 7.38 0.51
CA ARG A 160 18.75 6.98 -0.90
C ARG A 160 19.38 8.02 -1.83
N ASN A 161 19.05 9.29 -1.63
CA ASN A 161 19.53 10.38 -2.48
C ASN A 161 21.04 10.61 -2.36
N ALA A 162 21.62 10.31 -1.20
CA ALA A 162 23.07 10.38 -0.99
C ALA A 162 23.82 9.13 -1.49
N PHE A 163 23.11 8.11 -2.01
CA PHE A 163 23.66 6.79 -2.32
C PHE A 163 24.37 6.13 -1.12
N GLY A 164 23.85 6.40 0.08
CA GLY A 164 24.44 5.95 1.36
C GLY A 164 25.35 7.00 2.01
N PHE A 165 25.76 6.72 3.24
CA PHE A 165 26.69 7.57 4.00
C PHE A 165 27.80 6.68 4.55
N ARG A 166 29.05 7.10 4.34
CA ARG A 166 30.23 6.42 4.92
C ARG A 166 30.41 6.73 6.41
N ASN A 167 30.00 7.93 6.83
CA ASN A 167 30.14 8.41 8.21
C ASN A 167 28.75 8.70 8.81
N PHE A 168 28.47 8.09 9.96
CA PHE A 168 27.18 8.21 10.64
C PHE A 168 26.90 9.63 11.17
N ASP A 169 27.91 10.39 11.58
CA ASP A 169 27.72 11.76 12.04
C ASP A 169 27.35 12.70 10.89
N ASN A 170 27.89 12.48 9.70
CA ASN A 170 27.45 13.21 8.50
C ASN A 170 26.00 12.87 8.14
N PHE A 171 25.59 11.61 8.32
CA PHE A 171 24.20 11.21 8.16
C PHE A 171 23.28 11.90 9.16
N LYS A 172 23.62 11.87 10.46
CA LYS A 172 22.88 12.58 11.52
C LYS A 172 22.77 14.07 11.21
N LYS A 173 23.89 14.74 10.89
CA LYS A 173 23.90 16.17 10.54
C LYS A 173 22.94 16.47 9.40
N ARG A 174 22.94 15.64 8.34
CA ARG A 174 22.02 15.81 7.21
C ARG A 174 20.55 15.62 7.60
N ILE A 175 20.25 14.66 8.49
CA ILE A 175 18.90 14.46 9.03
C ILE A 175 18.44 15.68 9.83
N PHE A 176 19.27 16.16 10.77
CA PHE A 176 18.94 17.34 11.59
C PHE A 176 18.72 18.59 10.73
N LEU A 177 19.57 18.81 9.73
CA LEU A 177 19.40 19.90 8.76
C LEU A 177 18.09 19.76 7.99
N ALA A 178 17.74 18.57 7.50
CA ALA A 178 16.51 18.35 6.74
C ALA A 178 15.23 18.48 7.57
N LEU A 179 15.30 18.18 8.87
CA LEU A 179 14.20 18.35 9.81
C LEU A 179 14.09 19.79 10.35
N ASN A 180 14.97 20.71 9.95
CA ASN A 180 15.10 22.05 10.51
C ASN A 180 15.16 22.06 12.06
N ILE A 181 15.66 20.98 12.65
CA ILE A 181 15.92 20.93 14.09
C ILE A 181 17.22 21.68 14.27
N THR A 182 17.13 22.99 14.53
CA THR A 182 18.23 23.70 15.17
C THR A 182 18.52 22.91 16.45
N LYS A 183 19.79 22.57 16.68
CA LYS A 183 20.20 22.06 17.99
C LYS A 183 19.87 23.16 18.99
N GLU A 184 18.70 23.11 19.62
CA GLU A 184 18.52 23.79 20.90
C GLU A 184 19.62 23.24 21.79
N LYS A 185 20.50 24.13 22.23
CA LYS A 185 21.45 23.82 23.28
C LYS A 185 20.60 23.46 24.49
N THR A 186 20.36 22.18 24.72
CA THR A 186 19.97 21.68 26.03
C THR A 186 21.14 22.01 26.95
N THR A 187 21.07 23.18 27.57
CA THR A 187 21.83 23.48 28.78
C THR A 187 21.39 22.44 29.80
N PHE A 188 22.21 21.41 29.99
CA PHE A 188 22.15 20.60 31.20
C PHE A 188 22.34 21.56 32.37
N VAL A 189 21.25 22.00 32.97
CA VAL A 189 21.28 22.60 34.29
C VAL A 189 21.52 21.42 35.22
N SER A 190 22.79 21.21 35.57
CA SER A 190 23.18 20.42 36.73
C SER A 190 22.61 21.15 37.94
N SER A 191 21.45 20.71 38.42
CA SER A 191 21.00 21.00 39.77
C SER A 191 21.88 20.19 40.72
N ARG A 192 22.98 20.80 41.17
CA ARG A 192 23.53 20.49 42.49
C ARG A 192 22.68 21.21 43.53
N ALA A 193 21.92 20.43 44.29
CA ALA A 193 21.58 20.67 45.69
C ALA A 193 21.44 19.29 46.34
#